data_AF-P97126-F1
#
_entry.id   AF-P97126-F1
#
_cell.length_a   1.000
_cell.length_b   1.000
_cell.length_c   1.000
_cell.angle_alpha   90.00
_cell.angle_beta   90.00
_cell.angle_gamma   90.00
#
_symmetry.space_group_name_H-M   'P 1'
#
loop_
_entity.id
_entity.type
_entity.pdbx_description
1 polymer ?
#
loop_
_entity_poly.entity_id
_entity_poly.type
_entity_poly.pdbx_seq_one_letter_code
_entity_poly.pdbx_strand_id
1 'polypeptide(L)' 'QISRLRRMVEEDPAHPRYIQTVWGLGYVFVPDGSKA' A
#
# COMPACT_ATOMS: atom_id res chain seq x y z
N GLN A 1 5.33 -6.85 -9.23
CA GLN A 1 6.11 -5.86 -8.46
C GLN A 1 5.15 -4.90 -7.78
N ILE A 2 5.33 -4.63 -6.48
CA ILE A 2 4.39 -3.80 -5.72
C ILE A 2 4.34 -2.35 -6.23
N SER A 3 5.45 -1.84 -6.78
CA SER A 3 5.51 -0.48 -7.33
C SER A 3 4.55 -0.26 -8.49
N ARG A 4 4.35 -1.27 -9.35
CA ARG A 4 3.39 -1.17 -10.46
C ARG A 4 1.95 -1.15 -9.94
N LEU A 5 1.66 -1.99 -8.95
CA LEU A 5 0.33 -2.05 -8.34
C LEU A 5 0.00 -0.71 -7.65
N ARG A 6 0.92 -0.16 -6.86
CA ARG A 6 0.74 1.15 -6.21
C ARG A 6 0.46 2.28 -7.21
N ARG A 7 1.14 2.30 -8.36
CA ARG A 7 0.85 3.27 -9.43
C ARG A 7 -0.55 3.15 -10.05
N MET A 8 -1.21 2.00 -9.90
CA MET A 8 -2.55 1.78 -10.45
C MET A 8 -3.67 2.09 -9.45
N VAL A 9 -3.42 1.94 -8.15
CA VAL A 9 -4.47 1.98 -7.12
C VAL A 9 -4.30 3.08 -6.08
N GLU A 10 -3.07 3.57 -5.88
CA GLU A 10 -2.81 4.66 -4.94
C GLU A 10 -2.93 6.00 -5.66
N GLU A 11 -3.46 7.00 -4.95
CA GLU A 11 -3.47 8.39 -5.42
C GLU A 11 -2.05 8.96 -5.50
N ASP A 12 -1.24 8.73 -4.45
CA ASP A 12 0.19 9.00 -4.43
C ASP A 12 0.98 7.71 -4.11
N PRO A 13 1.70 7.13 -5.10
CA PRO A 13 2.51 5.92 -4.89
C PRO A 13 3.63 6.06 -3.85
N ALA A 14 4.07 7.29 -3.53
CA ALA A 14 5.05 7.55 -2.49
C ALA A 14 4.44 7.52 -1.07
N HIS A 15 3.13 7.74 -0.97
CA HIS A 15 2.36 7.73 0.27
C HIS A 15 1.20 6.72 0.18
N PRO A 16 1.49 5.40 0.12
CA PRO A 16 0.48 4.38 -0.14
C PRO A 16 -0.54 4.28 1.00
N ARG A 17 -1.81 4.44 0.66
CA ARG A 17 -2.96 4.37 1.57
C ARG A 17 -3.48 2.94 1.69
N TYR A 18 -3.65 2.27 0.55
CA TYR A 18 -4.31 0.96 0.48
C TYR A 18 -3.36 -0.20 0.70
N ILE A 19 -2.14 -0.14 0.18
CA ILE A 19 -1.19 -1.26 0.24
C ILE A 19 -0.01 -0.87 1.12
N GLN A 20 -0.10 -1.23 2.40
CA GLN A 20 0.91 -0.90 3.41
C GLN A 20 1.98 -2.01 3.48
N THR A 21 3.22 -1.61 3.75
CA THR A 21 4.33 -2.55 3.95
C THR A 21 4.42 -2.90 5.44
N VAL A 22 4.37 -4.20 5.75
CA VAL A 22 4.66 -4.72 7.09
C VAL A 22 6.02 -5.39 7.04
N TRP A 23 7.01 -4.78 7.68
CA TRP A 23 8.38 -5.27 7.70
C TRP A 23 8.44 -6.68 8.31
N GLY A 24 9.09 -7.61 7.60
CA GLY A 24 9.20 -9.01 8.02
C GLY A 24 7.98 -9.89 7.69
N LEU A 25 6.90 -9.33 7.12
CA LEU A 25 5.68 -10.08 6.79
C LEU A 25 5.29 -9.96 5.31
N GLY A 26 5.26 -8.73 4.78
CA GLY A 26 4.86 -8.49 3.39
C GLY A 26 3.97 -7.24 3.27
N TYR A 27 2.83 -7.39 2.61
CA TYR A 27 1.92 -6.28 2.32
C TYR A 27 0.52 -6.57 2.85
N VAL A 28 -0.13 -5.53 3.37
CA VAL A 28 -1.51 -5.60 3.85
C VAL A 28 -2.36 -4.61 3.06
N PHE A 29 -3.55 -5.06 2.68
CA PHE A 29 -4.57 -4.20 2.08
C PHE A 29 -5.41 -3.55 3.19
N VAL A 30 -5.50 -2.22 3.18
CA VAL A 30 -6.26 -1.42 4.14
C VAL A 30 -7.26 -0.54 3.38
N PRO A 31 -8.55 -0.95 3.30
CA PRO A 31 -9.54 -0.27 2.46
C PRO A 31 -9.84 1.16 2.92
N ASP A 32 -9.81 1.42 4.22
CA ASP A 32 -10.15 2.72 4.80
C ASP A 32 -8.93 3.64 4.96
N GLY A 33 -7.73 3.17 4.60
CA GLY A 33 -6.49 3.92 4.75
C GLY A 33 -6.13 4.28 6.20
N SER A 34 -6.81 3.67 7.17
CA SER A 34 -6.36 3.65 8.57
C SER A 34 -5.00 2.96 8.63
N LYS A 35 -4.05 3.53 9.37
CA LYS A 35 -2.76 2.84 9.57
C LYS A 35 -3.04 1.50 10.28
N ALA A 36 -2.48 0.42 9.72
CA ALA A 36 -2.47 -0.88 10.38
C ALA A 36 -1.56 -0.88 11.60
#